data_AF-V4M2C4-F1
#
_entry.id   AF-V4M2C4-F1
#
_cell.length_a   1.000
_cell.length_b   1.000
_cell.length_c   1.000
_cell.angle_alpha   90.00
_cell.angle_beta   90.00
_cell.angle_gamma   90.00
#
_symmetry.space_group_name_H-M   'P 1'
#
loop_
_entity.id
_entity.type
_entity.pdbx_description
1 polymer ?
#
loop_
_entity_poly.entity_id
_entity_poly.type
_entity_poly.pdbx_seq_one_letter_code
_entity_poly.pdbx_strand_id
1 'polypeptide(L)' 'MREEDIIEWAKKELGGHEYPRLVEFRDELPKNLAGKILRRALREEELRRLREQVKGQMKKEG' A
#
# COMPACT_ATOMS: atom_id res chain seq x y z
N MET A 1 -7.92 2.89 15.88
CA MET A 1 -8.09 1.86 14.85
C MET A 1 -6.73 1.68 14.19
N ARG A 2 -6.23 0.46 14.13
CA ARG A 2 -4.92 0.11 13.53
C ARG A 2 -5.14 -0.65 12.23
N GLU A 3 -4.06 -0.80 11.46
CA GLU A 3 -4.03 -1.51 10.19
C GLU A 3 -4.52 -2.95 10.36
N GLU A 4 -4.08 -3.63 11.43
CA GLU A 4 -4.46 -5.01 11.71
C GLU A 4 -5.96 -5.12 12.01
N ASP A 5 -6.53 -4.13 12.69
CA ASP A 5 -7.95 -4.14 13.03
C ASP A 5 -8.81 -4.12 11.74
N ILE A 6 -8.38 -3.39 10.70
CA ILE A 6 -9.05 -3.38 9.38
C ILE A 6 -8.89 -4.71 8.66
N ILE A 7 -7.68 -5.28 8.66
CA ILE A 7 -7.40 -6.55 7.99
C ILE A 7 -8.21 -7.69 8.62
N GLU A 8 -8.26 -7.75 9.96
CA GLU A 8 -8.99 -8.79 10.69
C GLU A 8 -10.51 -8.68 10.50
N TRP A 9 -11.04 -7.46 10.41
CA TRP A 9 -12.43 -7.25 10.02
C TRP A 9 -12.67 -7.72 8.57
N ALA A 10 -11.83 -7.31 7.62
CA ALA A 10 -11.98 -7.67 6.22
C ALA A 10 -11.87 -9.18 5.96
N LYS A 11 -11.00 -9.89 6.71
CA LYS A 11 -10.91 -11.37 6.64
C LYS A 11 -12.19 -12.09 7.07
N LYS A 12 -12.96 -11.49 7.99
CA LYS A 12 -14.23 -12.08 8.48
C LYS A 12 -15.37 -11.83 7.49
N GLU A 13 -15.37 -10.67 6.84
CA GLU A 13 -16.45 -10.23 5.95
C GLU A 13 -16.24 -10.58 4.47
N LEU A 14 -14.99 -10.74 4.02
CA LEU A 14 -14.65 -10.94 2.59
C LEU A 14 -14.04 -12.32 2.32
N GLY A 15 -14.10 -12.76 1.06
CA GLY A 15 -13.44 -13.98 0.61
C GLY A 15 -11.92 -13.89 0.73
N GLY A 16 -11.25 -15.05 0.83
CA GLY A 16 -9.80 -15.14 1.08
C GLY A 16 -8.89 -14.47 0.03
N HIS A 17 -9.41 -14.12 -1.15
CA HIS A 17 -8.67 -13.42 -2.20
C HIS A 17 -9.02 -11.92 -2.29
N GLU A 18 -10.05 -11.47 -1.56
CA GLU A 18 -10.60 -10.13 -1.65
C GLU A 18 -10.11 -9.22 -0.52
N TYR A 19 -9.72 -9.79 0.63
CA TYR A 19 -9.23 -9.00 1.75
C TYR A 19 -7.83 -8.41 1.44
N PRO A 20 -7.56 -7.17 1.91
CA PRO A 20 -6.26 -6.54 1.72
C PRO A 20 -5.20 -7.20 2.60
N ARG A 21 -4.02 -7.47 2.05
CA ARG A 21 -2.87 -8.00 2.80
C ARG A 21 -2.04 -6.92 3.49
N LEU A 22 -2.22 -5.67 3.08
CA LEU A 22 -1.54 -4.50 3.61
C LEU A 22 -2.54 -3.35 3.65
N VAL A 23 -2.51 -2.58 4.74
CA VAL A 23 -3.27 -1.35 4.92
C VAL A 23 -2.26 -0.28 5.32
N GLU A 24 -2.41 0.93 4.78
CA GLU A 24 -1.59 2.09 5.13
C GLU A 24 -2.54 3.28 5.29
N PHE A 25 -2.45 3.96 6.43
CA PHE A 25 -3.17 5.22 6.63
C PHE A 25 -2.35 6.36 6.05
N ARG A 26 -3.00 7.23 5.29
CA ARG A 26 -2.41 8.44 4.74
C ARG A 26 -3.27 9.64 5.10
N ASP A 27 -2.62 10.75 5.45
CA ASP A 27 -3.31 12.02 5.66
C ASP A 27 -3.92 12.56 4.35
N GLU A 28 -3.25 12.29 3.22
CA GLU A 28 -3.69 12.70 1.89
C GLU A 28 -3.48 11.61 0.83
N LEU A 29 -4.39 11.58 -0.15
CA LEU A 29 -4.24 10.80 -1.38
C LEU A 29 -3.90 11.72 -2.55
N PRO A 30 -3.02 11.29 -3.47
CA PRO A 30 -2.71 12.06 -4.67
C PRO A 30 -3.97 12.20 -5.52
N LYS A 31 -4.30 13.44 -5.87
CA LYS A 31 -5.49 13.78 -6.65
C LYS A 31 -5.11 14.60 -7.88
N ASN A 32 -5.94 14.54 -8.92
CA ASN A 32 -5.82 15.48 -10.03
C ASN A 32 -6.41 16.85 -9.67
N LEU A 33 -6.30 17.83 -10.56
CA LEU A 33 -6.86 19.18 -10.38
C LEU A 33 -8.39 19.19 -10.15
N ALA A 34 -9.09 18.15 -10.59
CA ALA A 34 -10.52 17.95 -10.35
C ALA A 34 -10.83 17.15 -9.08
N GLY A 35 -9.83 16.87 -8.23
CA GLY A 35 -9.98 16.16 -6.96
C GLY A 35 -10.09 14.63 -7.06
N LYS A 36 -9.98 14.02 -8.25
CA LYS A 36 -10.07 12.56 -8.43
C LYS A 36 -8.76 11.89 -8.01
N ILE A 37 -8.87 10.79 -7.25
CA ILE A 37 -7.73 10.00 -6.77
C ILE A 37 -6.94 9.41 -7.95
N LEU A 38 -5.63 9.64 -7.95
CA LEU A 38 -4.68 9.14 -8.94
C LEU A 38 -4.11 7.78 -8.53
N ARG A 39 -4.85 6.70 -8.81
CA ARG A 39 -4.40 5.32 -8.54
C ARG A 39 -3.05 4.96 -9.19
N ARG A 40 -2.71 5.57 -10.33
CA ARG A 40 -1.43 5.35 -11.01
C ARG A 40 -0.25 5.87 -10.16
N ALA A 41 -0.37 7.08 -9.63
CA ALA A 41 0.67 7.69 -8.80
C ALA A 41 0.94 6.82 -7.55
N LEU A 42 -0.12 6.39 -6.86
CA LEU A 42 0.00 5.48 -5.71
C LEU A 42 0.77 4.19 -6.05
N ARG A 43 0.50 3.58 -7.22
CA ARG A 43 1.22 2.38 -7.66
C ARG A 43 2.68 2.67 -7.99
N GLU A 44 2.97 3.81 -8.63
CA GLU A 44 4.35 4.19 -8.98
C GLU A 44 5.19 4.47 -7.73
N GLU A 45 4.63 5.14 -6.73
CA GLU A 45 5.26 5.34 -5.42
C GLU A 45 5.62 4.02 -4.74
N GLU A 46 4.68 3.08 -4.68
CA GLU A 46 4.91 1.79 -4.03
C GLU A 46 5.92 0.93 -4.79
N LEU A 47 5.85 0.90 -6.14
CA LEU A 47 6.85 0.23 -6.96
C LEU A 47 8.25 0.82 -6.77
N ARG A 48 8.35 2.14 -6.58
CA ARG A 48 9.63 2.80 -6.30
C ARG A 48 10.16 2.37 -4.94
N ARG A 49 9.33 2.38 -3.91
CA ARG A 49 9.66 1.94 -2.54
C ARG A 49 10.20 0.51 -2.53
N LEU A 50 9.51 -0.41 -3.19
CA LEU A 50 9.93 -1.81 -3.29
C LEU A 50 11.28 -1.96 -4.01
N ARG A 51 11.50 -1.21 -5.11
CA ARG A 51 12.79 -1.22 -5.83
C ARG A 51 13.93 -0.71 -4.96
N GLU A 52 13.71 0.31 -4.15
CA GLU A 52 14.71 0.86 -3.24
C GLU A 52 15.04 -0.11 -2.09
N GLN A 53 14.03 -0.79 -1.54
CA GLN A 53 14.22 -1.83 -0.53
C GLN A 53 15.07 -2.99 -1.06
N VAL A 54 14.77 -3.51 -2.25
CA VAL A 54 15.55 -4.58 -2.88
C VAL A 54 17.01 -4.17 -3.09
N LYS A 55 17.24 -2.97 -3.63
CA LYS A 55 18.62 -2.45 -3.82
C LYS A 55 19.37 -2.29 -2.50
N GLY A 56 18.69 -1.86 -1.44
CA GLY A 56 19.27 -1.71 -0.11
C GLY A 56 19.66 -3.04 0.54
N GLN A 57 18.88 -4.10 0.29
CA GLN A 57 19.17 -5.46 0.78
C GLN A 57 20.39 -6.05 0.06
N MET A 58 20.46 -5.94 -1.27
CA MET A 58 21.59 -6.46 -2.06
C MET A 58 22.94 -5.81 -1.70
N LYS A 59 22.94 -4.56 -1.22
CA LYS A 59 24.16 -3.86 -0.77
C LYS A 59 24.62 -4.25 0.64
N LYS A 60 23.77 -4.90 1.44
CA LYS A 60 24.11 -5.32 2.82
C LYS A 60 24.64 -6.75 2.89
N GLU A 61 24.39 -7.55 1.87
CA GLU A 61 24.78 -8.97 1.81
C GLU A 61 26.06 -9.24 0.99
N GLY A 62 26.64 -8.20 0.37
CA GLY A 62 27.92 -8.27 -0.35
C GLY A 62 28.95 -7.35 0.26
#